data_AF-A0A2D5A7G8-F1
#
_entry.id   AF-A0A2D5A7G8-F1
#
_cell.length_a   1.000
_cell.length_b   1.000
_cell.length_c   1.000
_cell.angle_alpha   90.00
_cell.angle_beta   90.00
_cell.angle_gamma   90.00
#
_symmetry.space_group_name_H-M   'P 1'
#
loop_
_entity.id
_entity.type
_entity.pdbx_description
1 polymer ?
#
loop_
_entity_poly.entity_id
_entity_poly.type
_entity_poly.pdbx_seq_one_letter_code
_entity_poly.pdbx_strand_id
1 'polypeptide(L)' 'MDQRELGIGSQILRDLGLSKLRLLTNHPRPWPTLHGFGLEVVESVPLG' A
#
# COMPACT_ATOMS: atom_id res chain seq x y z
N MET A 1 9.50 9.05 -0.74
CA MET A 1 8.94 8.07 -1.70
C MET A 1 8.21 8.86 -2.75
N ASP A 2 8.57 8.64 -4.01
CA ASP A 2 7.90 9.31 -5.12
C ASP A 2 6.51 8.68 -5.36
N GLN A 3 5.54 9.48 -5.80
CA GLN A 3 4.18 9.03 -6.08
C GLN A 3 4.16 8.03 -7.26
N ARG A 4 5.11 8.15 -8.19
CA ARG A 4 5.26 7.23 -9.33
C ARG A 4 5.66 5.83 -8.87
N GLU A 5 6.62 5.72 -7.96
CA GLU A 5 7.07 4.45 -7.38
C GLU A 5 5.93 3.75 -6.65
N LEU A 6 5.15 4.50 -5.86
CA LEU A 6 3.96 3.99 -5.19
C LEU A 6 2.90 3.50 -6.18
N GLY A 7 2.73 4.19 -7.32
CA GLY A 7 1.80 3.80 -8.37
C GLY A 7 2.15 2.45 -9.01
N ILE A 8 3.43 2.24 -9.35
CA ILE A 8 3.90 0.95 -9.91
C ILE A 8 3.70 -0.18 -8.91
N GLY A 9 4.11 0.01 -7.65
CA GLY A 9 3.90 -1.00 -6.60
C GLY A 9 2.42 -1.34 -6.42
N SER A 10 1.54 -0.34 -6.48
CA SER A 10 0.08 -0.55 -6.36
C SER A 10 -0.49 -1.36 -7.53
N GLN A 11 -0.03 -1.12 -8.77
CA GLN A 11 -0.44 -1.90 -9.95
C GLN A 11 -0.03 -3.36 -9.81
N ILE A 12 1.22 -3.61 -9.39
CA ILE A 12 1.72 -4.98 -9.19
C ILE A 12 0.87 -5.72 -8.16
N LEU A 13 0.61 -5.11 -6.99
CA LEU A 13 -0.18 -5.73 -5.93
C LEU A 13 -1.61 -6.04 -6.40
N ARG A 14 -2.22 -5.14 -7.17
CA ARG A 14 -3.54 -5.36 -7.75
C ARG A 14 -3.54 -6.49 -8.77
N ASP A 15 -2.55 -6.55 -9.66
CA ASP A 15 -2.43 -7.60 -10.68
C ASP A 15 -2.21 -8.99 -10.04
N LEU A 16 -1.62 -9.03 -8.85
CA LEU A 16 -1.52 -10.24 -8.02
C LEU A 16 -2.83 -10.61 -7.30
N GLY A 17 -3.91 -9.83 -7.47
CA GLY A 17 -5.23 -10.09 -6.89
C GLY A 17 -5.39 -9.67 -5.44
N LEU A 18 -4.48 -8.84 -4.90
CA LEU A 18 -4.58 -8.34 -3.53
C LEU A 18 -5.61 -7.20 -3.44
N SER A 19 -6.27 -7.10 -2.29
CA SER A 19 -7.26 -6.06 -1.99
C SER A 19 -7.18 -5.52 -0.56
N LYS A 20 -6.66 -6.30 0.39
CA LYS A 20 -6.45 -5.90 1.79
C LYS A 20 -5.02 -6.14 2.21
N LEU A 21 -4.38 -5.13 2.80
CA LEU A 21 -2.95 -5.11 3.10
C LEU A 21 -2.69 -4.83 4.57
N ARG A 22 -1.83 -5.65 5.19
CA ARG A 22 -1.16 -5.31 6.45
C ARG A 22 0.19 -4.70 6.08
N LEU A 23 0.30 -3.38 6.20
CA LEU A 23 1.47 -2.65 5.72
C LEU A 23 2.58 -2.66 6.76
N LEU A 24 3.74 -3.20 6.41
CA LEU A 24 4.91 -3.15 7.29
C LEU A 24 5.58 -1.76 7.19
N THR A 25 5.48 -0.94 8.23
CA THR A 25 6.04 0.42 8.25
C THR A 25 6.22 0.97 9.66
N ASN A 26 7.32 1.70 9.90
CA ASN A 26 7.53 2.51 11.12
C ASN A 26 6.95 3.93 10.98
N HIS A 27 6.44 4.29 9.81
CA HIS A 27 5.87 5.61 9.52
C HIS A 27 4.44 5.49 8.98
N PRO A 28 3.45 5.25 9.87
CA PRO A 28 2.06 5.18 9.46
C PRO A 28 1.61 6.55 8.95
N ARG A 29 1.00 6.56 7.77
CA ARG A 29 0.41 7.74 7.12
C ARG A 29 -0.72 7.30 6.21
N PRO A 30 -1.62 8.21 5.81
CA PRO A 30 -2.62 7.88 4.79
C PRO A 30 -1.96 7.43 3.49
N TRP A 31 -2.55 6.43 2.83
CA TRP A 31 -2.10 5.90 1.54
C TRP A 31 -3.17 6.05 0.43
N PRO A 32 -3.49 7.29 -0.01
CA PRO A 32 -4.52 7.51 -1.02
C PRO A 32 -4.24 6.79 -2.35
N THR A 33 -2.96 6.64 -2.71
CA THR A 33 -2.55 5.92 -3.91
C THR A 33 -3.02 4.46 -3.86
N LEU A 34 -2.75 3.74 -2.75
CA LEU A 34 -3.20 2.35 -2.58
C LEU A 34 -4.72 2.24 -2.72
N HIS A 35 -5.46 3.13 -2.07
CA HIS A 35 -6.92 3.15 -2.15
C HIS A 35 -7.43 3.37 -3.59
N GLY A 36 -6.79 4.25 -4.37
CA GLY A 36 -7.10 4.47 -5.79
C GLY A 36 -6.91 3.22 -6.68
N PHE A 37 -6.10 2.26 -6.23
CA PHE A 37 -5.92 0.97 -6.91
C PHE A 37 -6.81 -0.15 -6.35
N GLY A 38 -7.70 0.14 -5.39
CA GLY A 38 -8.52 -0.88 -4.73
C GLY A 38 -7.79 -1.66 -3.66
N LEU A 39 -6.68 -1.12 -3.13
CA LEU A 39 -5.89 -1.71 -2.05
C LEU A 39 -6.20 -1.00 -0.74
N GLU A 40 -6.89 -1.69 0.16
CA GLU A 40 -7.23 -1.22 1.49
C GLU A 40 -6.11 -1.58 2.48
N VAL A 41 -5.57 -0.59 3.19
CA VAL A 41 -4.66 -0.86 4.32
C VAL A 41 -5.50 -1.15 5.55
N VAL A 42 -5.49 -2.41 6.00
CA VAL A 42 -6.28 -2.87 7.17
C VAL A 42 -5.49 -2.82 8.47
N GLU A 43 -4.16 -2.76 8.40
CA GLU A 43 -3.28 -2.69 9.57
C GLU A 43 -1.93 -2.08 9.17
N SER A 44 -1.28 -1.36 10.08
CA SER A 44 0.12 -0.96 9.95
C SER A 44 0.94 -1.68 11.01
N VAL A 45 1.94 -2.45 10.60
CA VAL A 45 2.79 -3.28 11.46
C VAL A 45 4.19 -2.65 11.52
N PRO A 46 4.71 -2.27 12.70
CA PRO A 46 6.06 -1.76 12.85
C PRO A 46 7.11 -2.79 12.42
N LEU A 47 8.23 -2.33 11.88
CA LEU A 47 9.33 -3.18 11.42
C LEU A 47 10.37 -3.51 12.51
N GLY A 48 10.20 -2.97 13.72
CA GLY A 48 11.24 -3.04 14.76
C GLY A 48 12.36 -2.03 14.53
#